data_AF-A0A2V8VJ24-F1
#
_entry.id   AF-A0A2V8VJ24-F1
#
_cell.length_a   1.000
_cell.length_b   1.000
_cell.length_c   1.000
_cell.angle_alpha   90.00
_cell.angle_beta   90.00
_cell.angle_gamma   90.00
#
_symmetry.space_group_name_H-M   'P 1'
#
loop_
_entity.id
_entity.type
_entity.pdbx_description
1 polymer ?
#
loop_
_entity_poly.entity_id
_entity_poly.type
_entity_poly.pdbx_seq_one_letter_code
_entity_poly.pdbx_strand_id
1 'polypeptide(L)'
;AHAAAEKPNPPPVPKPEKAIAIPERAKKPEPKKTPEPKSAPVKPKPAATPVPAAAKPAPQAEAPPRAQATPAQGASMSGVSGGTGAAGGGSGAAQADAQAFYTSLVTRNIENAWKKPIYPPAESSRRTFSTQIRLVLTSSGRVSSVEIVIPSGYDALDRSVLEAVHDAIFPPFPPSLNQTSLPLAFEMV
;
A
#
# COMPACT_ATOMS: atom_id res chain seq x y z
N ALA A 1 74.38 -0.39 56.90
CA ALA A 1 73.23 -0.22 55.99
C ALA A 1 73.82 -0.04 54.59
N HIS A 2 73.94 -1.07 53.75
CA HIS A 2 72.87 -1.74 52.99
C HIS A 2 71.84 -0.73 52.47
N ALA A 3 71.50 -0.63 51.20
CA ALA A 3 71.97 -1.24 49.96
C ALA A 3 71.36 -0.35 48.85
N ALA A 4 72.00 -0.27 47.69
CA ALA A 4 71.44 0.39 46.51
C ALA A 4 70.05 -0.20 46.21
N ALA A 5 69.00 0.59 46.43
CA ALA A 5 67.64 0.19 46.11
C ALA A 5 67.43 0.33 44.59
N GLU A 6 67.57 -0.80 43.90
CA GLU A 6 67.03 -1.06 42.56
C GLU A 6 65.61 -0.51 42.47
N LYS A 7 65.40 0.47 41.57
CA LYS A 7 64.06 0.94 41.23
C LYS A 7 63.39 -0.09 40.31
N PRO A 8 62.11 -0.44 40.55
CA PRO A 8 61.43 -1.50 39.82
C PRO A 8 61.31 -1.21 38.32
N ASN A 9 61.60 -2.23 37.52
CA ASN A 9 61.37 -2.33 36.08
C ASN A 9 59.88 -2.05 35.78
N PRO A 10 59.53 -1.19 34.79
CA PRO A 10 58.14 -0.91 34.48
C PRO A 10 57.41 -2.16 33.96
N PRO A 11 56.10 -2.30 34.25
CA PRO A 11 55.31 -3.45 33.81
C PRO A 11 55.24 -3.51 32.26
N PRO A 12 55.11 -4.72 31.69
CA PRO A 12 55.02 -4.89 30.24
C PRO A 12 53.76 -4.20 29.72
N VAL A 13 53.96 -3.26 28.80
CA VAL A 13 52.89 -2.58 28.07
C VAL A 13 52.06 -3.64 27.33
N PRO A 14 50.72 -3.67 27.49
CA PRO A 14 49.89 -4.60 26.74
C PRO A 14 50.04 -4.34 25.24
N LYS A 15 50.41 -5.39 24.50
CA LYS A 15 50.35 -5.45 23.04
C LYS A 15 48.98 -4.93 22.58
N PRO A 16 48.89 -4.03 21.59
CA PRO A 16 47.60 -3.63 21.03
C PRO A 16 46.89 -4.88 20.52
N GLU A 17 45.83 -5.25 21.23
CA GLU A 17 44.86 -6.21 20.75
C GLU A 17 44.40 -5.76 19.37
N LYS A 18 44.48 -6.73 18.46
CA LYS A 18 43.91 -6.75 17.11
C LYS A 18 42.81 -5.72 16.96
N ALA A 19 43.09 -4.74 16.10
CA ALA A 19 42.08 -3.88 15.51
C ALA A 19 40.90 -4.75 15.07
N ILE A 20 39.78 -4.62 15.79
CA ILE A 20 38.49 -5.07 15.32
C ILE A 20 38.26 -4.27 14.05
N ALA A 21 38.36 -4.93 12.90
CA ALA A 21 38.01 -4.37 11.62
C ALA A 21 36.54 -3.93 11.72
N ILE A 22 36.33 -2.64 11.94
CA ILE A 22 35.05 -2.00 11.65
C ILE A 22 34.85 -2.24 10.14
N PRO A 23 33.79 -2.94 9.71
CA PRO A 23 33.53 -3.08 8.30
C PRO A 23 33.40 -1.68 7.72
N GLU A 24 34.34 -1.34 6.84
CA GLU A 24 34.31 -0.14 6.03
C GLU A 24 32.91 -0.03 5.44
N ARG A 25 32.24 1.09 5.76
CA ARG A 25 30.95 1.51 5.23
C ARG A 25 31.00 1.35 3.71
N ALA A 26 30.49 0.21 3.23
CA ALA A 26 30.37 -0.06 1.82
C ALA A 26 29.54 1.05 1.20
N LYS A 27 30.16 1.62 0.17
CA LYS A 27 29.73 2.79 -0.59
C LYS A 27 28.23 2.76 -0.88
N LYS A 28 27.60 3.91 -0.63
CA LYS A 28 26.37 4.39 -1.25
C LYS A 28 26.20 3.79 -2.66
N PRO A 29 25.12 3.05 -2.96
CA PRO A 29 24.84 2.70 -4.34
C PRO A 29 24.61 3.99 -5.12
N GLU A 30 25.48 4.26 -6.09
CA GLU A 30 25.18 5.20 -7.16
C GLU A 30 23.86 4.78 -7.81
N PRO A 31 22.97 5.73 -8.17
CA PRO A 31 21.71 5.41 -8.82
C PRO A 31 22.01 4.69 -10.13
N LYS A 32 21.61 3.41 -10.22
CA LYS A 32 21.61 2.69 -11.49
C LYS A 32 20.73 3.46 -12.45
N LYS A 33 21.38 3.98 -13.49
CA LYS A 33 20.77 4.62 -14.66
C LYS A 33 19.53 3.84 -15.09
N THR A 34 18.42 4.56 -15.16
CA THR A 34 17.22 4.22 -15.92
C THR A 34 17.63 3.58 -17.24
N PRO A 35 17.18 2.36 -17.56
CA PRO A 35 17.19 1.91 -18.93
C PRO A 35 16.15 2.75 -19.68
N GLU A 36 16.62 3.70 -20.48
CA GLU A 36 15.80 4.28 -21.55
C GLU A 36 15.28 3.11 -22.41
N PRO A 37 13.96 2.96 -22.61
CA PRO A 37 13.45 2.03 -23.60
C PRO A 37 13.81 2.57 -24.99
N LYS A 38 14.91 2.05 -25.52
CA LYS A 38 15.34 2.17 -26.91
C LYS A 38 14.25 1.65 -27.84
N SER A 39 13.99 2.44 -28.87
CA SER A 39 13.01 2.28 -29.92
C SER A 39 13.04 0.93 -30.66
N ALA A 40 11.85 0.43 -31.03
CA ALA A 40 11.43 -0.06 -32.37
C ALA A 40 10.42 -1.24 -32.27
N PRO A 41 9.56 -1.53 -33.29
CA PRO A 41 9.21 -0.78 -34.50
C PRO A 41 7.69 -0.53 -34.66
N VAL A 42 7.36 0.51 -35.40
CA VAL A 42 6.00 0.84 -35.88
C VAL A 42 5.72 0.07 -37.18
N LYS A 43 4.45 -0.36 -37.36
CA LYS A 43 3.70 -0.79 -38.58
C LYS A 43 3.37 -2.29 -38.72
N PRO A 44 2.20 -2.66 -39.31
CA PRO A 44 1.52 -1.94 -40.39
C PRO A 44 0.05 -1.54 -40.19
N LYS A 45 -0.27 -0.50 -40.95
CA LYS A 45 -1.54 0.17 -41.23
C LYS A 45 -2.54 -0.79 -41.90
N PRO A 46 -3.78 -0.91 -41.42
CA PRO A 46 -4.90 -1.28 -42.28
C PRO A 46 -5.29 -0.09 -43.15
N ALA A 47 -5.29 -0.34 -44.46
CA ALA A 47 -5.70 0.59 -45.49
C ALA A 47 -7.19 0.96 -45.38
N ALA A 48 -7.52 2.06 -46.05
CA ALA A 48 -8.77 2.78 -45.99
C ALA A 48 -9.98 2.05 -46.63
N THR A 49 -11.16 2.38 -46.08
CA THR A 49 -12.48 2.57 -46.75
C THR A 49 -13.24 1.35 -47.31
N PRO A 50 -14.59 1.37 -47.40
CA PRO A 50 -15.45 2.55 -47.55
C PRO A 50 -16.59 2.74 -46.53
N VAL A 51 -16.97 4.01 -46.45
CA VAL A 51 -18.12 4.60 -45.78
C VAL A 51 -19.41 4.21 -46.54
N PRO A 52 -20.47 3.75 -45.87
CA PRO A 52 -21.82 3.87 -46.41
C PRO A 52 -22.45 5.18 -45.94
N ALA A 53 -23.04 5.85 -46.92
CA ALA A 53 -23.55 7.20 -46.89
C ALA A 53 -24.68 7.47 -45.86
N ALA A 54 -24.76 8.75 -45.51
CA ALA A 54 -25.80 9.39 -44.74
C ALA A 54 -27.24 9.05 -45.16
N ALA A 55 -28.12 8.89 -44.17
CA ALA A 55 -29.54 9.14 -44.32
C ALA A 55 -30.14 9.71 -43.02
N LYS A 56 -30.21 11.04 -42.98
CA LYS A 56 -31.30 11.93 -42.51
C LYS A 56 -31.82 11.86 -41.04
N PRO A 57 -32.21 13.01 -40.42
CA PRO A 57 -32.61 13.08 -39.01
C PRO A 57 -34.14 13.16 -38.75
N ALA A 58 -34.52 12.70 -37.53
CA ALA A 58 -35.71 13.00 -36.70
C ALA A 58 -37.09 12.40 -37.11
N PRO A 59 -38.16 12.39 -36.25
CA PRO A 59 -38.28 12.68 -34.79
C PRO A 59 -39.16 11.67 -33.98
N GLN A 60 -39.15 11.82 -32.64
CA GLN A 60 -40.23 11.61 -31.63
C GLN A 60 -41.16 10.36 -31.65
N ALA A 61 -41.21 9.65 -30.52
CA ALA A 61 -42.44 9.07 -29.92
C ALA A 61 -42.08 8.61 -28.49
N GLU A 62 -42.51 9.35 -27.46
CA GLU A 62 -43.63 9.00 -26.54
C GLU A 62 -43.16 8.36 -25.22
N ALA A 63 -43.22 9.18 -24.16
CA ALA A 63 -43.39 8.72 -22.78
C ALA A 63 -44.86 8.33 -22.56
N PRO A 64 -45.19 7.54 -21.52
CA PRO A 64 -45.77 8.14 -20.29
C PRO A 64 -45.43 7.33 -19.00
N PRO A 65 -45.96 7.68 -17.81
CA PRO A 65 -45.85 8.95 -17.11
C PRO A 65 -45.27 8.81 -15.67
N ARG A 66 -44.65 9.91 -15.25
CA ARG A 66 -44.40 10.48 -13.91
C ARG A 66 -45.25 9.90 -12.74
N ALA A 67 -44.56 9.39 -11.70
CA ALA A 67 -45.00 9.52 -10.32
C ALA A 67 -44.07 10.52 -9.60
N GLN A 68 -44.66 11.56 -9.02
CA GLN A 68 -43.99 12.63 -8.29
C GLN A 68 -43.94 12.28 -6.81
N ALA A 69 -42.79 12.49 -6.19
CA ALA A 69 -42.73 13.01 -4.82
C ALA A 69 -41.43 13.81 -4.67
N THR A 70 -41.59 15.07 -4.28
CA THR A 70 -40.55 16.08 -4.06
C THR A 70 -40.01 15.99 -2.60
N PRO A 71 -39.09 16.87 -2.16
CA PRO A 71 -37.69 16.55 -1.85
C PRO A 71 -37.40 16.42 -0.35
N ALA A 72 -36.28 15.80 0.01
CA ALA A 72 -35.70 15.97 1.34
C ALA A 72 -34.17 16.07 1.23
N GLN A 73 -33.64 17.14 1.81
CA GLN A 73 -32.22 17.41 1.98
C GLN A 73 -31.53 16.31 2.81
N GLY A 74 -30.25 16.06 2.54
CA GLY A 74 -29.39 15.40 3.52
C GLY A 74 -28.29 14.55 2.91
N ALA A 75 -27.07 15.11 2.92
CA ALA A 75 -25.80 14.44 3.17
C ALA A 75 -25.56 13.04 2.56
N SER A 76 -24.60 12.96 1.62
CA SER A 76 -23.29 12.35 1.93
C SER A 76 -22.38 12.51 0.70
N MET A 77 -21.33 13.32 0.87
CA MET A 77 -20.23 13.39 -0.08
C MET A 77 -19.39 12.11 0.00
N SER A 78 -18.91 11.71 -1.18
CA SER A 78 -17.70 10.93 -1.45
C SER A 78 -17.47 9.69 -0.57
N GLY A 79 -17.69 8.48 -1.06
CA GLY A 79 -17.00 7.98 -2.26
C GLY A 79 -15.64 7.41 -1.89
N VAL A 80 -15.62 6.36 -1.07
CA VAL A 80 -14.54 5.36 -1.06
C VAL A 80 -15.18 4.01 -1.37
N SER A 81 -15.59 3.86 -2.63
CA SER A 81 -15.83 2.54 -3.19
C SER A 81 -14.45 1.95 -3.49
N GLY A 82 -13.93 1.16 -2.54
CA GLY A 82 -12.80 0.29 -2.77
C GLY A 82 -13.19 -0.70 -3.85
N GLY A 83 -12.85 -0.36 -5.10
CA GLY A 83 -13.24 -1.12 -6.27
C GLY A 83 -12.76 -2.56 -6.18
N THR A 84 -13.70 -3.48 -6.09
CA THR A 84 -13.49 -4.86 -6.56
C THR A 84 -14.67 -5.20 -7.45
N GLY A 85 -14.48 -4.99 -8.75
CA GLY A 85 -15.45 -5.39 -9.76
C GLY A 85 -15.42 -6.91 -9.93
N ALA A 86 -16.57 -7.55 -9.72
CA ALA A 86 -16.92 -8.86 -10.28
C ALA A 86 -18.45 -9.01 -10.28
N ALA A 87 -19.12 -8.36 -11.23
CA ALA A 87 -20.52 -8.66 -11.54
C ALA A 87 -20.56 -9.95 -12.37
N GLY A 88 -20.61 -11.10 -11.69
CA GLY A 88 -20.83 -12.43 -12.26
C GLY A 88 -21.90 -13.15 -11.47
N GLY A 89 -23.06 -13.39 -12.10
CA GLY A 89 -24.27 -13.89 -11.45
C GLY A 89 -24.12 -15.24 -10.75
N GLY A 90 -24.93 -15.45 -9.71
CA GLY A 90 -25.28 -16.76 -9.14
C GLY A 90 -24.39 -17.28 -8.01
N SER A 91 -23.08 -17.07 -8.06
CA SER A 91 -22.14 -17.57 -7.02
C SER A 91 -21.12 -16.53 -6.57
N GLY A 92 -21.00 -15.41 -7.30
CA GLY A 92 -20.10 -14.32 -6.96
C GLY A 92 -20.56 -13.47 -5.77
N ALA A 93 -21.86 -13.44 -5.46
CA ALA A 93 -22.38 -12.63 -4.35
C ALA A 93 -21.86 -13.11 -2.99
N ALA A 94 -21.97 -14.40 -2.68
CA ALA A 94 -21.46 -14.97 -1.44
C ALA A 94 -19.93 -14.86 -1.30
N GLN A 95 -19.20 -14.93 -2.42
CA GLN A 95 -17.76 -14.72 -2.44
C GLN A 95 -17.39 -13.25 -2.23
N ALA A 96 -18.14 -12.32 -2.83
CA ALA A 96 -17.95 -10.88 -2.63
C ALA A 96 -18.24 -10.47 -1.18
N ASP A 97 -19.29 -11.02 -0.57
CA ASP A 97 -19.61 -10.79 0.84
C ASP A 97 -18.51 -11.33 1.76
N ALA A 98 -18.03 -12.56 1.51
CA ALA A 98 -16.92 -13.13 2.27
C ALA A 98 -15.63 -12.32 2.12
N GLN A 99 -15.35 -11.80 0.92
CA GLN A 99 -14.21 -10.93 0.67
C GLN A 99 -14.33 -9.59 1.41
N ALA A 100 -15.50 -8.95 1.37
CA ALA A 100 -15.74 -7.69 2.06
C ALA A 100 -15.61 -7.85 3.58
N PHE A 101 -16.18 -8.94 4.13
CA PHE A 101 -16.04 -9.29 5.54
C PHE A 101 -14.58 -9.50 5.93
N TYR A 102 -13.84 -10.31 5.15
CA TYR A 102 -12.44 -10.59 5.43
C TYR A 102 -11.57 -9.32 5.31
N THR A 103 -11.82 -8.48 4.31
CA THR A 103 -11.15 -7.18 4.16
C THR A 103 -11.37 -6.31 5.38
N SER A 104 -12.61 -6.22 5.87
CA SER A 104 -12.95 -5.43 7.07
C SER A 104 -12.23 -5.97 8.33
N LEU A 105 -12.11 -7.30 8.44
CA LEU A 105 -11.39 -7.94 9.53
C LEU A 105 -9.89 -7.62 9.47
N VAL A 106 -9.29 -7.71 8.29
CA VAL A 106 -7.87 -7.37 8.07
C VAL A 106 -7.61 -5.91 8.44
N THR A 107 -8.41 -4.98 7.93
CA THR A 107 -8.31 -3.55 8.25
C THR A 107 -8.38 -3.33 9.76
N ARG A 108 -9.37 -3.93 10.43
CA ARG A 108 -9.53 -3.81 11.88
C ARG A 108 -8.31 -4.34 12.66
N ASN A 109 -7.72 -5.45 12.23
CA ASN A 109 -6.53 -5.99 12.89
C ASN A 109 -5.32 -5.07 12.75
N ILE A 110 -5.18 -4.42 11.59
CA ILE A 110 -4.13 -3.41 11.37
C ILE A 110 -4.38 -2.20 12.25
N GLU A 111 -5.61 -1.67 12.26
CA GLU A 111 -5.99 -0.54 13.10
C GLU A 111 -5.77 -0.83 14.60
N ASN A 112 -6.04 -2.05 15.05
CA ASN A 112 -5.78 -2.47 16.44
C ASN A 112 -4.28 -2.55 16.76
N ALA A 113 -3.46 -2.99 15.80
CA ALA A 113 -2.00 -3.03 15.95
C ALA A 113 -1.36 -1.64 15.78
N TRP A 114 -2.09 -0.69 15.21
CA TRP A 114 -1.54 0.58 14.76
C TRP A 114 -1.27 1.56 15.90
N LYS A 115 0.01 1.92 16.03
CA LYS A 115 0.48 2.95 16.97
C LYS A 115 0.50 4.30 16.28
N LYS A 116 -0.65 5.00 16.29
CA LYS A 116 -0.78 6.30 15.62
C LYS A 116 0.32 7.28 16.08
N PRO A 117 1.09 7.87 15.14
CA PRO A 117 2.15 8.80 15.50
C PRO A 117 1.54 10.09 16.08
N ILE A 118 2.32 10.76 16.92
CA ILE A 118 1.94 12.08 17.42
C ILE A 118 2.18 13.10 16.31
N TYR A 119 1.12 13.78 15.90
CA TYR A 119 1.19 14.89 14.95
C TYR A 119 1.50 16.20 15.68
N PRO A 120 2.28 17.11 15.07
CA PRO A 120 2.40 18.47 15.55
C PRO A 120 1.02 19.15 15.52
N PRO A 121 0.59 19.85 16.59
CA PRO A 121 -0.73 20.49 16.65
C PRO A 121 -0.99 21.46 15.49
N ALA A 122 0.07 22.11 14.98
CA ALA A 122 0.00 23.05 13.88
C ALA A 122 -0.39 22.40 12.54
N GLU A 123 -0.07 21.12 12.35
CA GLU A 123 -0.33 20.36 11.13
C GLU A 123 -1.65 19.60 11.21
N SER A 124 -1.94 18.96 12.36
CA SER A 124 -3.18 18.19 12.55
C SER A 124 -4.44 19.04 12.46
N SER A 125 -4.37 20.33 12.80
CA SER A 125 -5.49 21.26 12.65
C SER A 125 -5.65 21.81 11.23
N ARG A 126 -4.65 21.66 10.36
CA ARG A 126 -4.66 22.20 8.99
C ARG A 126 -5.00 21.15 7.94
N ARG A 127 -4.61 19.88 8.17
CA ARG A 127 -4.80 18.80 7.20
C ARG A 127 -4.89 17.44 7.88
N THR A 128 -5.71 16.58 7.30
CA THR A 128 -5.71 15.15 7.59
C THR A 128 -4.64 14.46 6.76
N PHE A 129 -3.75 13.71 7.42
CA PHE A 129 -2.79 12.86 6.74
C PHE A 129 -3.43 11.50 6.50
N SER A 130 -3.39 11.01 5.25
CA SER A 130 -3.81 9.66 4.94
C SER A 130 -2.83 8.98 4.00
N THR A 131 -2.59 7.68 4.22
CA THR A 131 -1.69 6.87 3.39
C THR A 131 -2.46 5.70 2.81
N GLN A 132 -2.23 5.39 1.54
CA GLN A 132 -2.86 4.26 0.88
C GLN A 132 -1.83 3.15 0.68
N ILE A 133 -2.16 1.98 1.21
CA ILE A 133 -1.27 0.82 1.15
C ILE A 133 -1.97 -0.30 0.41
N ARG A 134 -1.18 -1.00 -0.41
CA ARG A 134 -1.55 -2.26 -1.01
C ARG A 134 -0.75 -3.37 -0.35
N LEU A 135 -1.43 -4.42 0.06
CA LEU A 135 -0.78 -5.64 0.51
C LEU A 135 -1.40 -6.86 -0.17
N VAL A 136 -0.65 -7.95 -0.18
CA VAL A 136 -1.11 -9.23 -0.70
C VAL A 136 -1.05 -10.24 0.43
N LEU A 137 -2.21 -10.77 0.84
CA LEU A 137 -2.28 -11.87 1.80
C LEU A 137 -2.31 -13.21 1.07
N THR A 138 -1.76 -14.22 1.71
CA THR A 138 -1.91 -15.63 1.34
C THR A 138 -3.10 -16.25 2.06
N SER A 139 -3.59 -17.39 1.57
CA SER A 139 -4.69 -18.14 2.20
C SER A 139 -4.44 -18.51 3.66
N SER A 140 -3.16 -18.60 4.07
CA SER A 140 -2.75 -18.83 5.46
C SER A 140 -2.83 -17.60 6.39
N GLY A 141 -3.14 -16.41 5.86
CA GLY A 141 -3.09 -15.16 6.63
C GLY A 141 -1.68 -14.55 6.74
N ARG A 142 -0.72 -14.99 5.92
CA ARG A 142 0.61 -14.37 5.87
C ARG A 142 0.67 -13.28 4.81
N VAL A 143 1.37 -12.18 5.11
CA VAL A 143 1.69 -11.12 4.16
C VAL A 143 2.75 -11.61 3.18
N SER A 144 2.43 -11.56 1.88
CA SER A 144 3.32 -11.89 0.78
C SER A 144 4.06 -10.65 0.25
N SER A 145 3.37 -9.52 0.18
CA SER A 145 3.93 -8.23 -0.27
C SER A 145 3.20 -7.07 0.40
N VAL A 146 3.90 -5.97 0.64
CA VAL A 146 3.35 -4.70 1.12
C VAL A 146 4.00 -3.55 0.36
N GLU A 147 3.19 -2.60 -0.09
CA GLU A 147 3.62 -1.45 -0.88
C GLU A 147 2.77 -0.23 -0.53
N ILE A 148 3.41 0.93 -0.36
CA ILE A 148 2.72 2.20 -0.23
C ILE A 148 2.40 2.71 -1.64
N VAL A 149 1.11 2.82 -1.95
CA VAL A 149 0.60 3.31 -3.25
C VAL A 149 0.58 4.84 -3.26
N ILE A 150 0.11 5.44 -2.16
CA ILE A 150 0.04 6.89 -1.99
C ILE A 150 0.64 7.22 -0.62
N PRO A 151 1.79 7.89 -0.55
CA PRO A 151 2.38 8.31 0.71
C PRO A 151 1.55 9.44 1.33
N SER A 152 1.53 9.51 2.66
CA SER A 152 0.75 10.53 3.37
C SER A 152 1.36 11.94 3.34
N GLY A 153 2.64 12.04 3.00
CA GLY A 153 3.42 13.26 3.16
C GLY A 153 3.96 13.45 4.59
N TYR A 154 3.80 12.45 5.47
CA TYR A 154 4.43 12.42 6.79
C TYR A 154 5.09 11.06 7.03
N ASP A 155 6.42 11.02 6.98
CA ASP A 155 7.21 9.77 7.05
C ASP A 155 6.91 8.94 8.31
N ALA A 156 6.62 9.61 9.45
CA ALA A 156 6.30 8.91 10.68
C ALA A 156 4.93 8.20 10.60
N LEU A 157 3.99 8.71 9.81
CA LEU A 157 2.73 8.00 9.54
C LEU A 157 2.97 6.79 8.66
N ASP A 158 3.64 6.98 7.54
CA ASP A 158 3.92 5.90 6.58
C ASP A 158 4.69 4.75 7.26
N ARG A 159 5.71 5.08 8.07
CA ARG A 159 6.45 4.08 8.85
C ARG A 159 5.59 3.39 9.90
N SER A 160 4.78 4.15 10.65
CA SER A 160 3.91 3.58 11.68
C SER A 160 2.89 2.61 11.08
N VAL A 161 2.36 2.90 9.89
CA VAL A 161 1.45 1.99 9.20
C VAL A 161 2.18 0.73 8.72
N LEU A 162 3.38 0.86 8.15
CA LEU A 162 4.18 -0.32 7.77
C LEU A 162 4.49 -1.23 8.98
N GLU A 163 4.84 -0.63 10.13
CA GLU A 163 5.04 -1.34 11.39
C GLU A 163 3.73 -2.02 11.85
N ALA A 164 2.58 -1.33 11.73
CA ALA A 164 1.28 -1.92 12.06
C ALA A 164 0.93 -3.14 11.20
N VAL A 165 1.20 -3.09 9.89
CA VAL A 165 0.98 -4.23 8.99
C VAL A 165 1.89 -5.41 9.35
N HIS A 166 3.11 -5.12 9.81
CA HIS A 166 4.06 -6.15 10.24
C HIS A 166 3.69 -6.78 11.59
N ASP A 167 3.23 -5.96 12.54
CA ASP A 167 2.81 -6.39 13.88
C ASP A 167 1.43 -7.09 13.86
N ALA A 168 0.59 -6.77 12.87
CA ALA A 168 -0.74 -7.34 12.75
C ALA A 168 -0.72 -8.84 12.42
N ILE A 169 -1.59 -9.59 13.11
CA ILE A 169 -1.83 -11.01 12.84
C ILE A 169 -3.14 -11.13 12.06
N PHE A 170 -3.07 -11.77 10.89
CA PHE A 170 -4.24 -12.00 10.05
C PHE A 170 -4.71 -13.46 10.17
N PRO A 171 -6.02 -13.71 10.34
CA PRO A 171 -6.53 -15.07 10.30
C PRO A 171 -6.42 -15.65 8.88
N PRO A 172 -6.44 -16.98 8.74
CA PRO A 172 -6.52 -17.62 7.43
C PRO A 172 -7.82 -17.25 6.71
N PHE A 173 -7.83 -17.46 5.39
CA PHE A 173 -9.01 -17.12 4.58
C PHE A 173 -10.19 -18.02 4.94
N PRO A 174 -11.42 -17.48 4.98
CA PRO A 174 -12.61 -18.30 5.08
C PRO A 174 -12.68 -19.30 3.89
N PRO A 175 -13.16 -20.53 4.11
CA PRO A 175 -13.27 -21.54 3.05
C PRO A 175 -14.09 -21.08 1.84
N SER A 176 -15.02 -20.14 2.03
CA SER A 176 -15.86 -19.56 0.99
C SER A 176 -15.12 -18.73 -0.06
N LEU A 177 -13.90 -18.24 0.23
CA LEU A 177 -13.13 -17.42 -0.72
C LEU A 177 -12.54 -18.25 -1.87
N ASN A 178 -12.23 -19.54 -1.68
CA ASN A 178 -11.61 -20.43 -2.69
C ASN A 178 -10.39 -19.82 -3.43
N GLN A 179 -9.61 -18.95 -2.78
CA GLN A 179 -8.49 -18.21 -3.37
C GLN A 179 -7.20 -18.46 -2.57
N THR A 180 -6.05 -18.51 -3.25
CA THR A 180 -4.73 -18.71 -2.61
C THR A 180 -4.08 -17.39 -2.18
N SER A 181 -4.43 -16.29 -2.84
CA SER A 181 -3.93 -14.95 -2.51
C SER A 181 -4.99 -13.89 -2.74
N LEU A 182 -5.01 -12.88 -1.88
CA LEU A 182 -5.95 -11.77 -1.96
C LEU A 182 -5.18 -10.44 -1.90
N PRO A 183 -5.17 -9.65 -2.99
CA PRO A 183 -4.66 -8.29 -2.96
C PRO A 183 -5.69 -7.40 -2.26
N LEU A 184 -5.26 -6.69 -1.22
CA LEU A 184 -6.05 -5.74 -0.47
C LEU A 184 -5.43 -4.35 -0.60
N ALA A 185 -6.28 -3.34 -0.72
CA ALA A 185 -5.89 -1.95 -0.65
C ALA A 185 -6.76 -1.26 0.39
N PHE A 186 -6.14 -0.50 1.29
CA PHE A 186 -6.84 0.27 2.30
C PHE A 186 -6.12 1.60 2.53
N GLU A 187 -6.91 2.55 3.02
CA GLU A 187 -6.47 3.89 3.39
C GLU A 187 -6.41 3.98 4.91
N MET A 188 -5.34 4.56 5.43
CA MET A 188 -5.10 4.74 6.85
C MET A 188 -5.04 6.23 7.16
N VAL A 189 -5.75 6.67 8.21
CA VAL A 189 -5.96 8.08 8.58
C VAL A 189 -5.68 8.35 10.07
#